data_AF-A0A961JC29-F1
#
_entry.id   AF-A0A961JC29-F1
#
_cell.length_a   1.000
_cell.length_b   1.000
_cell.length_c   1.000
_cell.angle_alpha   90.00
_cell.angle_beta   90.00
_cell.angle_gamma   90.00
#
_symmetry.space_group_name_H-M   'P 1'
#
loop_
_entity.id
_entity.type
_entity.pdbx_description
1 polymer ?
#
loop_
_entity_poly.entity_id
_entity_poly.type
_entity_poly.pdbx_seq_one_letter_code
_entity_poly.pdbx_strand_id
1 'polypeptide(L)'
;MTGFHSRTGLTLLGVALYGGPVLAGLARHDWSVVPVLAALFLLYVAASRKPDLTTGAGRAGLAIMAATQLALVALAWGIGLALAARFGGYVLPLWAPIAITATAAGIGAWAMRDAAEMDVMLD
;
A
#
# COMPACT_ATOMS: atom_id res chain seq x y z
N MET A 1 6.51 -7.93 -23.74
CA MET A 1 6.19 -6.52 -23.45
C MET A 1 5.96 -6.37 -21.96
N THR A 2 7.03 -6.05 -21.22
CA THR A 2 7.01 -5.79 -19.77
C THR A 2 6.54 -4.35 -19.53
N GLY A 3 5.26 -4.08 -19.77
CA GLY A 3 4.63 -2.81 -19.38
C GLY A 3 4.06 -2.91 -17.97
N PHE A 4 4.03 -1.81 -17.23
CA PHE A 4 3.33 -1.70 -15.92
C PHE A 4 1.86 -2.14 -15.99
N HIS A 5 1.24 -2.03 -17.17
CA HIS A 5 -0.12 -2.47 -17.48
C HIS A 5 -0.24 -3.98 -17.80
N SER A 6 0.87 -4.72 -17.83
CA SER A 6 0.82 -6.19 -17.94
C SER A 6 0.36 -6.81 -16.63
N ARG A 7 -0.36 -7.94 -16.70
CA ARG A 7 -0.80 -8.69 -15.49
C ARG A 7 0.35 -8.95 -14.51
N THR A 8 1.55 -9.18 -15.04
CA THR A 8 2.78 -9.39 -14.26
C THR A 8 3.26 -8.13 -13.55
N GLY A 9 3.15 -6.96 -14.17
CA GLY A 9 3.52 -5.68 -13.52
C GLY A 9 2.61 -5.34 -12.35
N LEU A 10 1.31 -5.57 -12.50
CA LEU A 10 0.31 -5.36 -11.44
C LEU A 10 0.48 -6.34 -10.28
N THR A 11 0.76 -7.61 -10.54
CA THR A 11 1.02 -8.58 -9.47
C THR A 11 2.31 -8.27 -8.71
N LEU A 12 3.39 -7.89 -9.40
CA LEU A 12 4.64 -7.49 -8.74
C LEU A 12 4.44 -6.24 -7.87
N LEU A 13 3.68 -5.26 -8.37
CA LEU A 13 3.34 -4.06 -7.60
C LEU A 13 2.52 -4.43 -6.35
N GLY A 14 1.51 -5.29 -6.48
CA GLY A 14 0.72 -5.77 -5.36
C GLY A 14 1.57 -6.51 -4.33
N VAL A 15 2.43 -7.42 -4.77
CA VAL A 15 3.36 -8.15 -3.89
C VAL A 15 4.30 -7.18 -3.15
N ALA A 16 4.83 -6.16 -3.83
CA ALA A 16 5.70 -5.19 -3.19
C ALA A 16 4.97 -4.29 -2.18
N LEU A 17 3.74 -3.86 -2.52
CA LEU A 17 2.89 -3.07 -1.61
C LEU A 17 2.53 -3.87 -0.35
N TYR A 18 2.01 -5.09 -0.50
CA TYR A 18 1.59 -5.90 0.66
C TYR A 18 2.77 -6.63 1.34
N GLY A 19 3.90 -6.76 0.67
CA GLY A 19 5.09 -7.44 1.17
C GLY A 19 5.66 -6.74 2.40
N GLY A 20 5.71 -5.41 2.43
CA GLY A 20 6.21 -4.67 3.59
C GLY A 20 5.42 -4.93 4.88
N PRO A 21 4.09 -4.80 4.91
CA PRO A 21 3.26 -5.17 6.06
C PRO A 21 3.45 -6.62 6.51
N VAL A 22 3.48 -7.59 5.58
CA VAL A 22 3.71 -9.00 5.91
C VAL A 22 5.09 -9.19 6.53
N LEU A 23 6.13 -8.60 5.96
CA LEU A 23 7.49 -8.65 6.49
C LEU A 23 7.60 -8.00 7.87
N ALA A 24 6.90 -6.88 8.10
CA ALA A 24 6.87 -6.22 9.40
C ALA A 24 6.22 -7.09 10.48
N GLY A 25 5.14 -7.80 10.14
CA GLY A 25 4.52 -8.79 11.02
C GLY A 25 5.42 -10.00 11.25
N LEU A 26 6.07 -10.49 10.19
CA LEU A 26 7.01 -11.61 10.27
C LEU A 26 8.21 -11.29 11.17
N ALA A 27 8.64 -10.03 11.18
CA ALA A 27 9.68 -9.49 12.05
C ALA A 27 9.19 -9.13 13.46
N ARG A 28 7.89 -9.30 13.74
CA ARG A 28 7.24 -8.98 15.02
C ARG A 28 7.46 -7.54 15.47
N HIS A 29 7.52 -6.60 14.53
CA HIS A 29 7.55 -5.18 14.85
C HIS A 29 6.27 -4.74 15.55
N ASP A 30 6.37 -3.72 16.41
CA ASP A 30 5.24 -3.19 17.17
C ASP A 30 4.09 -2.70 16.27
N TRP A 31 2.88 -2.73 16.83
CA TRP A 31 1.66 -2.28 16.15
C TRP A 31 1.72 -0.84 15.62
N SER A 32 2.61 -0.01 16.17
CA SER A 32 2.86 1.36 15.71
C SER A 32 3.32 1.46 14.26
N VAL A 33 3.84 0.37 13.66
CA VAL A 33 4.21 0.35 12.23
C VAL A 33 3.00 0.32 11.29
N VAL A 34 1.88 -0.21 11.73
CA VAL A 34 0.64 -0.36 10.93
C VAL A 34 0.15 0.98 10.37
N PRO A 35 -0.06 2.04 11.18
CA PRO A 35 -0.51 3.33 10.64
C PRO A 35 0.51 3.96 9.67
N VAL A 36 1.81 3.74 9.87
CA VAL A 36 2.85 4.27 8.98
C VAL A 36 2.76 3.62 7.59
N LEU A 37 2.65 2.29 7.55
CA LEU A 37 2.49 1.55 6.29
C LEU A 37 1.14 1.84 5.61
N ALA A 38 0.08 1.98 6.40
CA ALA A 38 -1.25 2.37 5.90
C ALA A 38 -1.23 3.76 5.27
N ALA A 39 -0.47 4.71 5.83
CA ALA A 39 -0.30 6.04 5.25
C ALA A 39 0.39 5.98 3.88
N LEU A 40 1.40 5.13 3.71
CA LEU A 40 2.05 4.94 2.40
C LEU A 40 1.10 4.37 1.34
N PHE A 41 0.27 3.40 1.72
CA PHE A 41 -0.81 2.89 0.86
C PHE A 41 -1.82 3.97 0.51
N LEU A 42 -2.21 4.77 1.51
CA LEU A 42 -3.17 5.86 1.31
C LEU A 42 -2.61 6.91 0.34
N LEU A 43 -1.32 7.24 0.43
CA LEU A 43 -0.66 8.14 -0.53
C LEU A 43 -0.72 7.59 -1.96
N TYR A 44 -0.42 6.31 -2.14
CA TYR A 44 -0.55 5.64 -3.44
C TYR A 44 -1.97 5.72 -3.99
N VAL A 45 -2.97 5.37 -3.18
CA VAL A 45 -4.38 5.35 -3.61
C VAL A 45 -4.88 6.78 -3.87
N ALA A 46 -4.54 7.75 -3.02
CA ALA A 46 -4.91 9.14 -3.20
C ALA A 46 -4.31 9.73 -4.48
N ALA A 47 -3.04 9.41 -4.79
CA ALA A 47 -2.40 9.83 -6.04
C ALA A 47 -3.06 9.19 -7.28
N SER A 48 -3.50 7.94 -7.16
CA SER A 48 -4.11 7.19 -8.27
C SER A 48 -5.57 7.56 -8.51
N ARG A 49 -6.34 7.85 -7.45
CA ARG A 49 -7.79 8.12 -7.50
C ARG A 49 -8.14 9.61 -7.53
N LYS A 50 -7.22 10.50 -7.14
CA LYS A 50 -7.38 11.96 -7.08
C LYS A 50 -8.74 12.40 -6.47
N PRO A 51 -9.06 12.02 -5.21
CA PRO A 51 -10.34 12.39 -4.60
C PRO A 51 -10.48 13.92 -4.47
N ASP A 52 -11.64 14.45 -4.84
CA ASP A 52 -11.93 15.89 -4.74
C ASP A 52 -12.24 16.30 -3.28
N LEU A 53 -11.26 16.93 -2.62
CA LEU A 53 -11.37 17.35 -1.22
C LEU A 53 -12.20 18.62 -1.01
N THR A 54 -12.63 19.29 -2.09
CA THR A 54 -13.49 20.47 -2.00
C THR A 54 -14.94 20.09 -1.67
N THR A 55 -15.34 18.84 -1.98
CA THR A 55 -16.68 18.33 -1.69
C THR A 55 -16.71 17.50 -0.40
N GLY A 56 -17.86 17.50 0.29
CA GLY A 56 -18.09 16.62 1.44
C GLY A 56 -18.00 15.13 1.07
N ALA A 57 -18.45 14.78 -0.15
CA ALA A 57 -18.39 13.43 -0.67
C ALA A 57 -16.95 12.95 -0.88
N GLY A 58 -16.06 13.76 -1.45
CA GLY A 58 -14.66 13.36 -1.64
C GLY A 58 -13.88 13.27 -0.35
N ARG A 59 -14.18 14.10 0.67
CA ARG A 59 -13.63 13.93 2.03
C ARG A 59 -14.08 12.63 2.68
N ALA A 60 -15.36 12.28 2.56
CA ALA A 60 -15.89 11.00 3.04
C ALA A 60 -15.24 9.81 2.30
N GLY A 61 -15.06 9.93 0.98
CA GLY A 61 -14.34 8.96 0.16
C GLY A 61 -12.91 8.73 0.65
N LEU A 62 -12.16 9.81 0.92
CA LEU A 62 -10.80 9.71 1.46
C LEU A 62 -10.78 9.01 2.83
N ALA A 63 -11.73 9.33 3.72
CA ALA A 63 -11.82 8.70 5.04
C ALA A 63 -12.09 7.19 4.93
N ILE A 64 -12.99 6.79 4.03
CA ILE A 64 -13.26 5.37 3.76
C ILE A 64 -12.01 4.70 3.19
N MET A 65 -11.33 5.32 2.23
CA MET A 65 -10.07 4.80 1.68
C MET A 65 -9.02 4.60 2.78
N ALA A 66 -8.85 5.57 3.68
CA ALA A 66 -7.92 5.47 4.80
C ALA A 66 -8.27 4.31 5.74
N ALA A 67 -9.55 4.14 6.10
CA ALA A 67 -10.01 3.03 6.92
C ALA A 67 -9.76 1.68 6.24
N THR A 68 -10.03 1.58 4.94
CA THR A 68 -9.75 0.37 4.15
C THR A 68 -8.25 0.06 4.12
N GLN A 69 -7.38 1.04 3.88
CA GLN A 69 -5.93 0.81 3.87
C GLN A 69 -5.42 0.35 5.24
N LEU A 70 -5.92 0.95 6.33
CA LEU A 70 -5.56 0.54 7.68
C LEU A 70 -5.97 -0.91 7.95
N ALA A 71 -7.19 -1.30 7.56
CA ALA A 71 -7.67 -2.67 7.71
C ALA A 71 -6.84 -3.67 6.88
N LEU A 72 -6.51 -3.34 5.64
CA LEU A 72 -5.70 -4.19 4.76
C LEU A 72 -4.27 -4.37 5.29
N VAL A 73 -3.64 -3.29 5.74
CA VAL A 73 -2.28 -3.35 6.33
C VAL A 73 -2.28 -4.11 7.64
N ALA A 74 -3.28 -3.90 8.50
CA ALA A 74 -3.45 -4.66 9.74
C ALA A 74 -3.62 -6.16 9.48
N LEU A 75 -4.42 -6.53 8.46
CA LEU A 75 -4.60 -7.92 8.05
C LEU A 75 -3.28 -8.52 7.54
N ALA A 76 -2.57 -7.82 6.65
CA ALA A 76 -1.30 -8.26 6.10
C ALA A 76 -0.21 -8.41 7.18
N TRP A 77 -0.14 -7.47 8.12
CA TRP A 77 0.73 -7.57 9.28
C TRP A 77 0.34 -8.73 10.19
N GLY A 78 -0.95 -8.95 10.43
CA GLY A 78 -1.47 -10.10 11.19
C GLY A 78 -1.12 -11.44 10.54
N ILE A 79 -1.17 -11.54 9.21
CA ILE A 79 -0.69 -12.71 8.46
C ILE A 79 0.80 -12.91 8.71
N GLY A 80 1.61 -11.85 8.65
CA GLY A 80 3.03 -11.89 8.99
C GLY A 80 3.30 -12.44 10.39
N LEU A 81 2.54 -11.98 11.40
CA LEU A 81 2.63 -12.51 12.75
C LEU A 81 2.27 -14.00 12.83
N ALA A 82 1.21 -14.42 12.15
CA ALA A 82 0.80 -15.82 12.11
C ALA A 82 1.90 -16.70 11.48
N LEU A 83 2.55 -16.20 10.42
CA LEU A 83 3.70 -16.85 9.81
C LEU A 83 4.90 -16.92 10.78
N ALA A 84 5.20 -15.83 11.50
CA ALA A 84 6.26 -15.81 12.51
C ALA A 84 6.02 -16.83 13.63
N ALA A 85 4.76 -16.98 14.05
CA ALA A 85 4.37 -17.97 15.05
C ALA A 85 4.57 -19.41 14.54
N ARG A 86 4.40 -19.67 13.24
CA ARG A 86 4.48 -21.00 12.65
C ARG A 86 5.90 -21.42 12.22
N PHE A 87 6.69 -20.46 11.71
CA PHE A 87 7.99 -20.71 11.06
C PHE A 87 9.18 -20.07 11.80
N GLY A 88 8.92 -19.33 12.87
CA GLY A 88 9.94 -18.54 13.56
C GLY A 88 9.95 -17.08 13.08
N GLY A 89 10.33 -16.17 13.98
CA GLY A 89 10.48 -14.76 13.67
C GLY A 89 11.80 -14.48 12.96
N TYR A 90 11.81 -13.48 12.08
CA TYR A 90 13.01 -13.00 11.41
C TYR A 90 13.44 -11.67 12.00
N VAL A 91 14.74 -11.44 12.16
CA VAL A 91 15.24 -10.13 12.58
C VAL A 91 15.43 -9.28 11.32
N LEU A 92 14.50 -8.38 11.08
CA LEU A 92 14.60 -7.35 10.05
C LEU A 92 14.62 -5.99 10.71
N PRO A 93 15.42 -5.04 10.20
CA PRO A 93 15.34 -3.65 10.66
C PRO A 93 14.07 -3.00 10.12
N LEU A 94 13.43 -2.15 10.95
CA LEU A 94 12.15 -1.49 10.63
C LEU A 94 12.16 -0.69 9.31
N TRP A 95 13.32 -0.15 8.94
CA TRP A 95 13.44 0.61 7.69
C TRP A 95 13.18 -0.26 6.44
N ALA A 96 13.44 -1.57 6.49
CA ALA A 96 13.29 -2.45 5.33
C ALA A 96 11.83 -2.59 4.85
N PRO A 97 10.87 -3.00 5.70
CA PRO A 97 9.46 -3.07 5.28
C PRO A 97 8.87 -1.70 4.91
N ILE A 98 9.35 -0.62 5.55
CA ILE A 98 8.95 0.75 5.19
C ILE A 98 9.48 1.12 3.81
N ALA A 99 10.77 0.88 3.54
CA ALA A 99 11.39 1.21 2.26
C ALA A 99 10.75 0.43 1.11
N ILE A 100 10.47 -0.86 1.30
CA ILE A 100 9.81 -1.69 0.28
C ILE A 100 8.42 -1.12 -0.05
N THR A 101 7.61 -0.86 0.98
CA THR A 101 6.26 -0.30 0.81
C THR A 101 6.29 1.09 0.18
N ALA A 102 7.20 1.97 0.64
CA ALA A 102 7.34 3.33 0.14
C ALA A 102 7.77 3.35 -1.32
N THR A 103 8.72 2.49 -1.69
CA THR A 103 9.20 2.38 -3.08
C THR A 103 8.09 1.85 -3.98
N ALA A 104 7.36 0.82 -3.53
CA ALA A 104 6.22 0.28 -4.27
C ALA A 104 5.09 1.32 -4.46
N ALA A 105 4.74 2.03 -3.38
CA ALA A 105 3.74 3.09 -3.42
C ALA A 105 4.17 4.24 -4.35
N GLY A 106 5.43 4.67 -4.27
CA GLY A 106 5.98 5.72 -5.14
C GLY A 106 6.01 5.34 -6.61
N ILE A 107 6.51 4.13 -6.93
CA ILE A 107 6.53 3.60 -8.30
C ILE A 107 5.09 3.45 -8.82
N GLY A 108 4.20 2.87 -8.02
CA GLY A 108 2.80 2.69 -8.39
C GLY A 108 2.10 4.02 -8.66
N ALA A 109 2.30 5.02 -7.78
CA ALA A 109 1.72 6.34 -7.94
C ALA A 109 2.26 7.04 -9.19
N TRP A 110 3.56 6.95 -9.44
CA TRP A 110 4.17 7.53 -10.64
C TRP A 110 3.67 6.88 -11.91
N ALA A 111 3.57 5.55 -11.95
CA ALA A 111 3.11 4.81 -13.14
C ALA A 111 1.61 5.02 -13.43
N MET A 112 0.79 5.19 -12.39
CA MET A 112 -0.67 5.36 -12.52
C MET A 112 -1.10 6.82 -12.70
N ARG A 113 -0.21 7.80 -12.48
CA ARG A 113 -0.57 9.22 -12.58
C ARG A 113 -1.08 9.61 -13.97
N ASP A 114 -0.48 9.04 -15.02
CA ASP A 114 -0.76 9.38 -16.41
C ASP A 114 -2.11 8.77 -16.85
N ALA A 115 -2.45 7.58 -16.33
CA ALA A 115 -3.75 6.94 -16.55
C ALA A 115 -4.89 7.74 -15.92
N ALA A 116 -4.67 8.31 -14.73
CA ALA A 116 -5.64 9.17 -14.06
C ALA A 116 -5.83 10.53 -14.76
N GLU A 117 -4.88 10.99 -15.58
CA GLU A 117 -5.06 12.20 -16.41
C GLU A 117 -5.89 11.89 -17.67
N MET A 118 -5.71 10.71 -18.26
CA MET A 118 -6.50 10.30 -19.42
C MET A 118 -7.99 10.10 -19.11
N ASP A 119 -8.33 9.53 -17.94
CA ASP A 119 -9.74 9.35 -17.53
C ASP A 119 -10.45 10.70 -17.39
N VAL A 120 -9.76 11.73 -16.89
CA VAL A 120 -10.32 13.10 -16.75
C VAL A 120 -10.47 13.81 -18.09
N MET A 121 -9.69 13.46 -19.12
CA MET A 121 -9.84 14.04 -20.46
C MET A 121 -10.97 13.40 -21.28
N LEU A 122 -11.42 12.21 -20.88
CA LEU A 122 -12.45 11.43 -21.59
C LEU A 122 -13.84 11.57 -20.96
N ASP A 123 -13.94 12.18 -19.77
CA ASP A 123 -15.18 12.53 -19.06
C ASP A 123 -15.53 14.01 -19.29
#